data_AF-A0A4Q2CZ21-F1
#
_entry.id   AF-A0A4Q2CZ21-F1
#
_cell.length_a   1.000
_cell.length_b   1.000
_cell.length_c   1.000
_cell.angle_alpha   90.00
_cell.angle_beta   90.00
_cell.angle_gamma   90.00
#
_symmetry.space_group_name_H-M   'P 1'
#
loop_
_entity.id
_entity.type
_entity.pdbx_description
1 polymer ?
#
loop_
_entity_poly.entity_id
_entity_poly.type
_entity_poly.pdbx_seq_one_letter_code
_entity_poly.pdbx_strand_id
1 'polypeptide(L)'
;MMLSKPLAILALWATFGATLSFAFPSLSGVTDGFQDLSARWWKDKPNHDGRLVQNPPTPPGPPRYTGTKLVNDRQHPYKPVKAGDIRGPCPALNTLANHGYISRDGVASPSEIVNAVQEGLNSNNKFAIFLTYIGHLLDGNLETDLLSIGLKTRRTGPSPPPPAEAGGLNVHGTFEGAYRLHGSRPHD
;
A
#
# COMPACT_ATOMS: atom_id res chain seq x y z
N MET A 1 -35.20 -23.11 10.23
CA MET A 1 -35.20 -21.64 10.29
C MET A 1 -33.93 -21.14 9.61
N MET A 2 -34.05 -20.62 8.38
CA MET A 2 -32.92 -20.13 7.59
C MET A 2 -32.71 -18.65 7.89
N LEU A 3 -31.60 -18.31 8.54
CA LEU A 3 -31.20 -16.93 8.76
C LEU A 3 -30.84 -16.32 7.39
N SER A 4 -31.55 -15.26 6.98
CA SER A 4 -31.30 -14.63 5.69
C SER A 4 -29.89 -14.03 5.67
N LYS A 5 -29.16 -14.25 4.56
CA LYS A 5 -27.79 -13.78 4.32
C LYS A 5 -27.47 -12.32 4.76
N PRO A 6 -28.38 -11.33 4.68
CA PRO A 6 -28.08 -9.97 5.18
C PRO A 6 -27.89 -9.89 6.71
N LEU A 7 -28.55 -10.74 7.51
CA LEU A 7 -28.41 -10.70 8.98
C LEU A 7 -27.07 -11.28 9.47
N ALA A 8 -26.51 -12.26 8.76
CA ALA A 8 -25.19 -12.80 9.06
C ALA A 8 -24.07 -11.79 8.78
N ILE A 9 -24.26 -10.92 7.78
CA ILE A 9 -23.31 -9.86 7.43
C ILE A 9 -23.32 -8.78 8.52
N LEU A 10 -24.49 -8.32 8.97
CA LEU A 10 -24.62 -7.34 10.07
C LEU A 10 -24.01 -7.83 11.40
N ALA A 11 -24.19 -9.11 11.75
CA ALA A 11 -23.61 -9.68 12.97
C ALA A 11 -22.07 -9.81 12.92
N LEU A 12 -21.51 -10.05 11.72
CA LEU A 12 -20.05 -10.14 11.52
C LEU A 12 -19.37 -8.76 11.58
N TRP A 13 -20.07 -7.69 11.16
CA TRP A 13 -19.56 -6.32 11.26
C TRP A 13 -19.61 -5.75 12.68
N ALA A 14 -20.65 -6.07 13.45
CA ALA A 14 -20.75 -5.65 14.86
C ALA A 14 -19.63 -6.24 15.73
N THR A 15 -19.16 -7.44 15.39
CA THR A 15 -18.07 -8.13 16.13
C THR A 15 -16.67 -7.68 15.68
N PHE A 16 -16.48 -7.30 14.41
CA PHE A 16 -15.21 -6.77 13.92
C PHE A 16 -14.97 -5.31 14.37
N GLY A 17 -16.01 -4.48 14.43
CA GLY A 17 -15.91 -3.10 14.93
C GLY A 17 -15.65 -3.03 16.45
N ALA A 18 -16.28 -3.91 17.23
CA ALA A 18 -16.09 -3.93 18.68
C ALA A 18 -14.68 -4.40 19.08
N THR A 19 -14.13 -5.42 18.42
CA THR A 19 -12.82 -5.98 18.79
C THR A 19 -11.64 -5.05 18.49
N LEU A 20 -11.69 -4.26 17.40
CA LEU A 20 -10.69 -3.21 17.15
C LEU A 20 -10.78 -2.07 18.18
N SER A 21 -11.98 -1.68 18.60
CA SER A 21 -12.19 -0.57 19.54
C SER A 21 -11.70 -0.88 20.96
N PHE A 22 -11.78 -2.15 21.39
CA PHE A 22 -11.23 -2.58 22.68
C PHE A 22 -9.71 -2.81 22.66
N ALA A 23 -9.16 -3.28 21.54
CA ALA A 23 -7.73 -3.56 21.42
C ALA A 23 -6.90 -2.31 21.08
N PHE A 24 -7.46 -1.38 20.31
CA PHE A 24 -6.80 -0.16 19.87
C PHE A 24 -7.78 1.03 19.89
N PRO A 25 -8.02 1.64 21.08
CA PRO A 25 -8.96 2.76 21.22
C PRO A 25 -8.65 3.95 20.30
N SER A 26 -7.38 4.14 19.91
CA SER A 26 -6.94 5.18 18.98
C SER A 26 -7.40 4.97 17.52
N LEU A 27 -7.79 3.74 17.16
CA LEU A 27 -8.31 3.41 15.82
C LEU A 27 -9.85 3.37 15.77
N SER A 28 -10.56 3.55 16.89
CA SER A 28 -12.03 3.53 16.92
C SER A 28 -12.67 4.58 16.00
N GLY A 29 -12.11 5.80 15.99
CA GLY A 29 -12.58 6.88 15.10
C GLY A 29 -12.26 6.66 13.62
N VAL A 30 -11.37 5.73 13.29
CA VAL A 30 -10.98 5.44 11.91
C VAL A 30 -12.09 4.65 11.21
N THR A 31 -12.70 3.67 11.87
CA THR A 31 -13.81 2.89 11.27
C THR A 31 -15.05 3.74 11.06
N ASP A 32 -15.40 4.57 12.04
CA ASP A 32 -16.55 5.46 11.97
C ASP A 32 -16.31 6.57 10.95
N GLY A 33 -15.08 7.09 10.91
CA GLY A 33 -14.64 8.06 9.91
C GLY A 33 -14.69 7.48 8.49
N PHE A 34 -14.21 6.25 8.26
CA PHE A 34 -14.30 5.60 6.95
C PHE A 34 -15.75 5.35 6.52
N GLN A 35 -16.63 4.95 7.44
CA GLN A 35 -18.05 4.75 7.14
C GLN A 35 -18.74 6.07 6.77
N ASP A 36 -18.54 7.12 7.56
CA ASP A 36 -19.11 8.45 7.29
C ASP A 36 -18.55 9.06 6.00
N LEU A 37 -17.23 8.96 5.77
CA LEU A 37 -16.62 9.32 4.49
C LEU A 37 -17.28 8.52 3.35
N SER A 38 -17.36 7.20 3.44
CA SER A 38 -17.94 6.37 2.36
C SER A 38 -19.40 6.73 2.05
N ALA A 39 -20.19 7.04 3.08
CA ALA A 39 -21.58 7.47 2.92
C ALA A 39 -21.67 8.85 2.27
N ARG A 40 -20.78 9.78 2.63
CA ARG A 40 -20.68 11.12 2.01
C ARG A 40 -20.21 11.03 0.56
N TRP A 41 -19.19 10.23 0.24
CA TRP A 41 -18.71 10.00 -1.13
C TRP A 41 -19.80 9.44 -2.06
N TRP A 42 -20.64 8.55 -1.56
CA TRP A 42 -21.74 7.99 -2.37
C TRP A 42 -22.90 8.96 -2.55
N LYS A 43 -23.11 9.87 -1.60
CA LYS A 43 -24.17 10.89 -1.60
C LYS A 43 -23.80 12.10 -2.45
N ASP A 44 -22.57 12.57 -2.33
CA ASP A 44 -22.02 13.71 -3.05
C ASP A 44 -21.15 13.21 -4.21
N LYS A 45 -21.70 12.39 -5.12
CA LYS A 45 -20.98 12.03 -6.34
C LYS A 45 -20.63 13.33 -7.07
N PRO A 46 -19.36 13.77 -7.08
CA PRO A 46 -19.00 14.93 -7.86
C PRO A 46 -19.29 14.56 -9.32
N ASN A 47 -19.76 15.52 -10.11
CA ASN A 47 -19.71 15.37 -11.56
C ASN A 47 -18.23 15.28 -11.93
N HIS A 48 -17.69 14.07 -11.90
CA HIS A 48 -16.39 13.77 -12.44
C HIS A 48 -16.54 13.93 -13.94
N ASP A 49 -16.07 15.06 -14.42
CA ASP A 49 -15.73 15.37 -15.80
C ASP A 49 -14.67 14.40 -16.33
N GLY A 50 -14.97 13.09 -16.32
CA GLY A 50 -14.29 11.99 -17.04
C GLY A 50 -12.79 11.82 -16.84
N ARG A 51 -12.13 12.66 -16.06
CA ARG A 51 -10.67 12.79 -16.00
C ARG A 51 -10.08 12.44 -14.64
N LEU A 52 -10.84 11.72 -13.83
CA LEU A 52 -10.43 11.31 -12.50
C LEU A 52 -10.26 9.79 -12.49
N VAL A 53 -9.00 9.38 -12.27
CA VAL A 53 -8.55 8.03 -11.90
C VAL A 53 -8.89 6.97 -12.95
N GLN A 54 -7.88 6.51 -13.70
CA GLN A 54 -8.01 5.19 -14.33
C GLN A 54 -8.35 4.20 -13.22
N ASN A 55 -9.42 3.42 -13.38
CA ASN A 55 -9.77 2.40 -12.39
C ASN A 55 -8.52 1.56 -12.13
N PRO A 56 -7.98 1.56 -10.89
CA PRO A 56 -6.75 0.85 -10.61
C PRO A 56 -6.95 -0.63 -10.93
N PRO A 57 -5.89 -1.31 -11.41
CA PRO A 57 -5.96 -2.74 -11.69
C PRO A 57 -6.41 -3.48 -10.44
N THR A 58 -7.20 -4.56 -10.64
CA THR A 58 -7.64 -5.40 -9.53
C THR A 58 -6.43 -5.95 -8.79
N PRO A 59 -6.38 -5.85 -7.44
CA PRO A 59 -5.27 -6.36 -6.66
C PRO A 59 -4.99 -7.85 -6.96
N PRO A 60 -3.71 -8.26 -7.03
CA PRO A 60 -3.39 -9.67 -7.20
C PRO A 60 -3.95 -10.55 -6.10
N GLY A 61 -4.40 -11.74 -6.48
CA GLY A 61 -4.81 -12.79 -5.54
C GLY A 61 -3.62 -13.46 -4.83
N PRO A 62 -3.90 -14.40 -3.91
CA PRO A 62 -2.86 -15.19 -3.26
C PRO A 62 -2.09 -16.08 -4.25
N PRO A 63 -0.78 -16.33 -4.04
CA PRO A 63 -0.02 -17.27 -4.83
C PRO A 63 -0.62 -18.68 -4.81
N ARG A 64 -0.42 -19.43 -5.88
CA ARG A 64 -0.84 -20.85 -5.95
C ARG A 64 -0.05 -21.75 -4.98
N TYR A 65 1.17 -21.35 -4.63
CA TYR A 65 2.05 -22.09 -3.73
C TYR A 65 2.64 -21.15 -2.68
N THR A 66 2.38 -21.45 -1.41
CA THR A 66 2.82 -20.67 -0.23
C THR A 66 3.80 -21.45 0.65
N GLY A 67 4.27 -22.62 0.18
CA GLY A 67 5.32 -23.36 0.85
C GLY A 67 6.69 -22.70 0.69
N THR A 68 7.69 -23.22 1.40
CA THR A 68 9.06 -22.70 1.30
C THR A 68 9.63 -23.00 -0.08
N LYS A 69 10.23 -21.97 -0.69
CA LYS A 69 10.95 -22.05 -1.95
C LYS A 69 12.20 -21.19 -1.90
N LEU A 70 13.17 -21.48 -2.75
CA LEU A 70 14.34 -20.63 -2.92
C LEU A 70 13.90 -19.31 -3.58
N VAL A 71 14.09 -18.19 -2.88
CA VAL A 71 13.75 -16.84 -3.37
C VAL A 71 14.96 -16.04 -3.85
N ASN A 72 16.16 -16.43 -3.42
CA ASN A 72 17.40 -15.91 -4.00
C ASN A 72 17.91 -16.91 -5.05
N ASP A 73 17.29 -16.86 -6.23
CA ASP A 73 17.57 -17.76 -7.34
C ASP A 73 18.24 -17.01 -8.52
N ARG A 74 18.43 -17.71 -9.65
CA ARG A 74 19.04 -17.14 -10.85
C ARG A 74 18.18 -16.05 -11.51
N GLN A 75 16.87 -16.04 -11.27
CA GLN A 75 15.96 -15.02 -11.81
C GLN A 75 15.94 -13.76 -10.93
N HIS A 76 16.18 -13.92 -9.63
CA HIS A 76 16.19 -12.84 -8.64
C HIS A 76 17.57 -12.63 -7.98
N PRO A 77 18.67 -12.48 -8.74
CA PRO A 77 19.99 -12.27 -8.15
C PRO A 77 20.05 -10.90 -7.48
N TYR A 78 20.77 -10.81 -6.36
CA TYR A 78 21.12 -9.52 -5.78
C TYR A 78 21.91 -8.68 -6.78
N LYS A 79 21.58 -7.40 -6.89
CA LYS A 79 22.43 -6.40 -7.56
C LYS A 79 22.56 -5.17 -6.66
N PRO A 80 23.76 -4.57 -6.57
CA PRO A 80 23.95 -3.35 -5.81
C PRO A 80 23.12 -2.20 -6.40
N VAL A 81 22.76 -1.25 -5.53
CA VAL A 81 22.02 -0.04 -5.89
C VAL A 81 22.86 0.80 -6.85
N LYS A 82 22.28 1.19 -7.99
CA LYS A 82 22.94 2.07 -8.97
C LYS A 82 22.65 3.54 -8.67
N ALA A 83 23.44 4.42 -9.26
CA ALA A 83 23.15 5.85 -9.23
C ALA A 83 21.75 6.11 -9.81
N GLY A 84 20.90 6.78 -9.04
CA GLY A 84 19.51 7.06 -9.40
C GLY A 84 18.49 6.03 -8.92
N ASP A 85 18.88 4.84 -8.47
CA ASP A 85 17.95 3.89 -7.86
C ASP A 85 17.46 4.41 -6.50
N ILE A 86 16.16 4.31 -6.24
CA ILE A 86 15.54 4.80 -5.00
C ILE A 86 15.36 3.67 -4.01
N ARG A 87 15.76 3.91 -2.76
CA ARG A 87 15.46 3.08 -1.60
C ARG A 87 14.88 3.97 -0.52
N GLY A 88 14.11 3.39 0.39
CA GLY A 88 13.43 4.18 1.42
C GLY A 88 13.34 3.45 2.76
N PRO A 89 12.28 3.69 3.54
CA PRO A 89 12.24 3.30 4.93
C PRO A 89 12.05 1.81 5.15
N CYS A 90 11.47 1.12 4.16
CA CYS A 90 11.06 -0.27 4.29
C CYS A 90 12.20 -1.21 3.85
N PRO A 91 12.84 -1.95 4.77
CA PRO A 91 13.92 -2.87 4.41
C PRO A 91 13.43 -4.00 3.50
N ALA A 92 12.17 -4.43 3.65
CA ALA A 92 11.57 -5.46 2.81
C ALA A 92 11.50 -5.01 1.33
N LEU A 93 10.93 -3.82 1.05
CA LEU A 93 10.84 -3.28 -0.30
C LEU A 93 12.22 -2.99 -0.91
N ASN A 94 13.16 -2.51 -0.08
CA ASN A 94 14.54 -2.30 -0.51
C ASN A 94 15.20 -3.62 -0.97
N THR A 95 14.95 -4.70 -0.24
CA THR A 95 15.46 -6.04 -0.58
C THR A 95 14.81 -6.55 -1.86
N LEU A 96 13.48 -6.42 -2.00
CA LEU A 96 12.75 -6.85 -3.20
C LEU A 96 13.23 -6.08 -4.45
N ALA A 97 13.48 -4.78 -4.35
CA ALA A 97 14.08 -4.00 -5.45
C ALA A 97 15.52 -4.44 -5.75
N ASN A 98 16.34 -4.71 -4.73
CA ASN A 98 17.70 -5.22 -4.92
C ASN A 98 17.75 -6.62 -5.51
N HIS A 99 16.68 -7.41 -5.41
CA HIS A 99 16.55 -8.74 -6.01
C HIS A 99 15.73 -8.74 -7.31
N GLY A 100 15.12 -7.61 -7.68
CA GLY A 100 14.35 -7.48 -8.92
C GLY A 100 12.97 -8.13 -8.87
N TYR A 101 12.41 -8.33 -7.67
CA TYR A 101 11.00 -8.71 -7.49
C TYR A 101 10.06 -7.54 -7.79
N ILE A 102 10.52 -6.32 -7.51
CA ILE A 102 9.97 -5.09 -8.05
C ILE A 102 11.03 -4.40 -8.91
N SER A 103 10.64 -3.37 -9.67
CA SER A 103 11.56 -2.53 -10.42
C SER A 103 12.74 -2.09 -9.55
N ARG A 104 13.94 -2.36 -10.06
CA ARG A 104 15.20 -2.12 -9.32
C ARG A 104 15.46 -0.64 -9.09
N ASP A 105 14.81 0.21 -9.87
CA ASP A 105 14.91 1.65 -9.82
C ASP A 105 14.16 2.27 -8.63
N GLY A 106 13.33 1.48 -7.93
CA GLY A 106 12.60 1.88 -6.72
C GLY A 106 11.23 2.53 -6.97
N VAL A 107 10.68 2.40 -8.18
CA VAL A 107 9.32 2.86 -8.52
C VAL A 107 8.52 1.68 -9.06
N ALA A 108 7.39 1.36 -8.44
CA ALA A 108 6.59 0.18 -8.77
C ALA A 108 5.10 0.47 -8.66
N SER A 109 4.27 -0.32 -9.34
CA SER A 109 2.82 -0.26 -9.17
C SER A 109 2.40 -1.00 -7.89
N PRO A 110 1.23 -0.67 -7.31
CA PRO A 110 0.68 -1.41 -6.17
C PRO A 110 0.55 -2.91 -6.45
N SER A 111 0.09 -3.27 -7.64
CA SER A 111 -0.05 -4.69 -8.04
C SER A 111 1.29 -5.41 -8.08
N GLU A 112 2.34 -4.74 -8.58
CA GLU A 112 3.70 -5.28 -8.59
C GLU A 112 4.22 -5.50 -7.17
N ILE A 113 4.02 -4.53 -6.27
CA ILE A 113 4.43 -4.64 -4.86
C ILE A 113 3.68 -5.76 -4.15
N VAL A 114 2.36 -5.88 -4.31
CA VAL A 114 1.55 -6.96 -3.71
C VAL A 114 2.04 -8.33 -4.18
N ASN A 115 2.34 -8.49 -5.47
CA ASN A 115 2.93 -9.73 -5.98
C ASN A 115 4.31 -9.99 -5.37
N ALA A 116 5.20 -9.00 -5.37
CA ALA A 116 6.57 -9.13 -4.90
C ALA A 116 6.68 -9.54 -3.42
N VAL A 117 5.88 -8.92 -2.53
CA VAL A 117 5.92 -9.25 -1.10
C VAL A 117 5.34 -10.64 -0.82
N GLN A 118 4.39 -11.12 -1.64
CA GLN A 118 3.88 -12.48 -1.55
C GLN A 118 4.90 -13.49 -2.09
N GLU A 119 5.47 -13.24 -3.27
CA GLU A 119 6.36 -14.18 -3.95
C GLU A 119 7.77 -14.27 -3.33
N GLY A 120 8.33 -13.12 -2.90
CA GLY A 120 9.68 -13.04 -2.35
C GLY A 120 9.75 -13.19 -0.82
N LEU A 121 8.68 -12.86 -0.11
CA LEU A 121 8.67 -12.85 1.37
C LEU A 121 7.52 -13.64 2.00
N ASN A 122 6.68 -14.31 1.20
CA ASN A 122 5.53 -15.10 1.66
C ASN A 122 4.56 -14.29 2.55
N SER A 123 4.41 -12.99 2.27
CA SER A 123 3.45 -12.14 2.96
C SER A 123 2.01 -12.59 2.65
N ASN A 124 1.12 -12.57 3.64
CA ASN A 124 -0.29 -12.91 3.40
C ASN A 124 -0.92 -11.86 2.48
N ASN A 125 -1.68 -12.31 1.48
CA ASN A 125 -2.40 -11.49 0.51
C ASN A 125 -3.15 -10.30 1.11
N LYS A 126 -3.94 -10.52 2.18
CA LYS A 126 -4.73 -9.43 2.79
C LYS A 126 -3.86 -8.34 3.38
N PHE A 127 -2.76 -8.74 4.03
CA PHE A 127 -1.81 -7.80 4.63
C PHE A 127 -1.01 -7.05 3.55
N ALA A 128 -0.59 -7.77 2.50
CA ALA A 128 0.08 -7.20 1.34
C ALA A 128 -0.78 -6.13 0.66
N ILE A 129 -2.05 -6.44 0.38
CA ILE A 129 -3.01 -5.49 -0.20
C ILE A 129 -3.19 -4.30 0.73
N PHE A 130 -3.49 -4.53 2.01
CA PHE A 130 -3.77 -3.45 2.95
C PHE A 130 -2.63 -2.43 3.03
N LEU A 131 -1.40 -2.88 3.29
CA LEU A 131 -0.26 -1.96 3.42
C LEU A 131 0.10 -1.27 2.10
N THR A 132 0.06 -1.99 1.00
CA THR A 132 0.46 -1.44 -0.31
C THR A 132 -0.52 -0.35 -0.75
N TYR A 133 -1.82 -0.60 -0.63
CA TYR A 133 -2.82 0.37 -1.08
C TYR A 133 -2.97 1.56 -0.13
N ILE A 134 -2.77 1.39 1.19
CA ILE A 134 -2.69 2.53 2.10
C ILE A 134 -1.45 3.39 1.79
N GLY A 135 -0.27 2.77 1.60
CA GLY A 135 0.92 3.51 1.21
C GLY A 135 0.77 4.21 -0.14
N HIS A 136 0.14 3.55 -1.13
CA HIS A 136 -0.12 4.15 -2.43
C HIS A 136 -1.14 5.31 -2.36
N LEU A 137 -2.17 5.17 -1.53
CA LEU A 137 -3.18 6.22 -1.34
C LEU A 137 -2.58 7.48 -0.72
N LEU A 138 -1.64 7.33 0.21
CA LEU A 138 -1.03 8.45 0.92
C LEU A 138 0.15 9.07 0.15
N ASP A 139 1.00 8.23 -0.45
CA ASP A 139 2.31 8.67 -0.97
C ASP A 139 2.51 8.40 -2.47
N GLY A 140 1.57 7.71 -3.12
CA GLY A 140 1.64 7.35 -4.53
C GLY A 140 0.99 8.37 -5.47
N ASN A 141 1.25 8.21 -6.77
CA ASN A 141 0.51 8.92 -7.80
C ASN A 141 -0.64 8.04 -8.31
N LEU A 142 -1.86 8.43 -7.95
CA LEU A 142 -3.10 7.72 -8.30
C LEU A 142 -3.48 7.87 -9.77
N GLU A 143 -2.94 8.88 -10.47
CA GLU A 143 -3.20 9.05 -11.90
C GLU A 143 -2.40 8.05 -12.74
N THR A 144 -1.14 7.80 -12.35
CA THR A 144 -0.24 6.91 -13.08
C THR A 144 -0.13 5.50 -12.48
N ASP A 145 -0.79 5.22 -11.35
CA ASP A 145 -0.69 3.96 -10.58
C ASP A 145 0.76 3.60 -10.20
N LEU A 146 1.55 4.59 -9.80
CA LEU A 146 2.97 4.39 -9.44
C LEU A 146 3.28 4.92 -8.04
N LEU A 147 4.08 4.15 -7.29
CA LEU A 147 4.58 4.50 -5.97
C LEU A 147 6.11 4.44 -5.97
N SER A 148 6.75 5.48 -5.42
CA SER A 148 8.16 5.40 -5.07
C SER A 148 8.34 4.79 -3.68
N ILE A 149 9.22 3.81 -3.55
CA ILE A 149 9.50 3.16 -2.26
C ILE A 149 10.36 4.02 -1.31
N GLY A 150 10.73 5.24 -1.73
CA GLY A 150 11.56 6.17 -0.97
C GLY A 150 11.22 7.63 -1.27
N LEU A 151 12.22 8.42 -1.68
CA LEU A 151 12.08 9.85 -1.95
C LEU A 151 11.16 10.17 -3.15
N LYS A 152 10.59 11.39 -3.15
CA LYS A 152 9.81 11.93 -4.26
C LYS A 152 10.61 11.91 -5.56
N THR A 153 9.97 11.49 -6.64
CA THR A 153 10.61 11.39 -7.95
C THR A 153 9.65 11.74 -9.08
N ARG A 154 10.18 12.28 -10.18
CA ARG A 154 9.38 12.56 -11.40
C ARG A 154 8.96 11.28 -12.14
N ARG A 155 9.54 10.13 -11.78
CA ARG A 155 9.21 8.82 -12.36
C ARG A 155 7.82 8.32 -12.01
N THR A 156 7.21 8.85 -10.95
CA THR A 156 5.79 8.61 -10.63
C THR A 156 4.86 9.54 -11.41
N GLY A 157 5.34 10.33 -12.38
CA GLY A 157 4.51 11.19 -13.22
C GLY A 157 4.34 12.63 -12.71
N PRO A 158 3.45 13.41 -13.35
CA PRO A 158 3.13 14.78 -12.93
C PRO A 158 2.60 14.81 -11.49
N SER A 159 2.98 15.82 -10.71
CA SER A 159 2.47 15.94 -9.34
C SER A 159 0.97 16.28 -9.35
N PRO A 160 0.16 15.64 -8.48
CA PRO A 160 -1.25 15.96 -8.35
C PRO A 160 -1.45 17.38 -7.77
N PRO A 161 -2.66 17.95 -7.89
CA PRO A 161 -2.96 19.23 -7.26
C PRO A 161 -2.88 19.13 -5.72
N PRO A 162 -2.44 20.20 -5.03
CA PRO A 162 -2.44 20.24 -3.57
C PRO A 162 -3.82 19.91 -2.97
N PRO A 163 -3.90 19.24 -1.81
CA PRO A 163 -2.80 18.94 -0.88
C PRO A 163 -2.07 17.61 -1.16
N ALA A 164 -2.44 16.86 -2.21
CA ALA A 164 -1.77 15.61 -2.54
C ALA A 164 -0.37 15.88 -3.11
N GLU A 165 0.63 15.11 -2.67
CA GLU A 165 2.02 15.32 -3.10
C GLU A 165 2.58 14.19 -3.96
N ALA A 166 2.09 12.95 -3.81
CA ALA A 166 2.73 11.76 -4.40
C ALA A 166 4.26 11.73 -4.11
N GLY A 167 4.62 11.94 -2.84
CA GLY A 167 6.00 12.16 -2.39
C GLY A 167 6.82 10.90 -2.16
N GLY A 168 6.24 9.70 -2.30
CA GLY A 168 6.90 8.43 -1.98
C GLY A 168 7.00 8.16 -0.48
N LEU A 169 7.37 6.93 -0.12
CA LEU A 169 7.33 6.44 1.27
C LEU A 169 8.30 7.14 2.23
N ASN A 170 9.15 8.07 1.77
CA ASN A 170 9.98 8.89 2.66
C ASN A 170 9.22 10.11 3.25
N VAL A 171 8.02 10.43 2.76
CA VAL A 171 7.23 11.52 3.33
C VAL A 171 6.90 11.20 4.78
N HIS A 172 7.32 12.10 5.68
CA HIS A 172 7.11 11.93 7.11
C HIS A 172 5.66 12.22 7.50
N GLY A 173 5.11 11.43 8.42
CA GLY A 173 3.80 11.67 9.01
C GLY A 173 2.62 11.18 8.18
N THR A 174 2.87 10.60 7.00
CA THR A 174 1.86 9.86 6.21
C THR A 174 1.94 8.37 6.55
N PHE A 175 2.86 7.65 5.91
CA PHE A 175 3.17 6.24 6.20
C PHE A 175 4.44 6.12 7.05
N GLU A 176 5.45 6.94 6.76
CA GLU A 176 6.69 7.00 7.54
C GLU A 176 6.46 7.68 8.89
N GLY A 177 7.09 7.18 9.95
CA GLY A 177 6.94 7.70 11.30
C GLY A 177 8.27 7.81 12.06
N ALA A 178 8.26 8.63 13.12
CA ALA A 178 9.48 9.08 13.81
C ALA A 178 10.31 7.96 14.47
N TYR A 179 9.67 6.88 14.93
CA TYR A 179 10.33 5.83 15.72
C TYR A 179 10.80 4.67 14.83
N ARG A 180 11.90 4.88 14.10
CA ARG A 180 12.54 3.83 13.28
C ARG A 180 13.55 3.03 14.10
N LEU A 181 13.50 1.69 13.99
CA LEU A 181 14.44 0.78 14.68
C LEU A 181 15.90 0.95 14.24
N HIS A 182 16.12 1.38 12.99
CA HIS A 182 17.44 1.66 12.44
C HIS A 182 17.57 3.16 12.16
N GLY A 183 18.56 3.79 12.80
CA GLY A 183 18.77 5.24 12.75
C GLY A 183 19.39 5.70 11.43
N SER A 184 18.57 6.32 10.59
CA SER A 184 19.02 7.32 9.62
C SER A 184 18.24 8.59 9.97
N ARG A 185 18.95 9.66 10.37
CA ARG A 185 18.31 10.94 10.72
C ARG A 185 17.39 11.40 9.58
N PRO A 186 16.27 12.08 9.88
CA PRO A 186 15.51 12.79 8.87
C PRO A 186 16.48 13.71 8.11
N HIS A 187 16.50 13.61 6.79
CA HIS A 187 17.10 14.65 5.97
C HIS A 187 16.03 15.74 5.86
N ASP A 188 16.14 16.73 6.74
CA ASP A 188 15.46 18.02 6.64
C ASP A 188 15.88 18.77 5.36
#